data_AF-A0A327T055-F1
#
_entry.id   AF-A0A327T055-F1
#
_cell.length_a   1.000
_cell.length_b   1.000
_cell.length_c   1.000
_cell.angle_alpha   90.00
_cell.angle_beta   90.00
_cell.angle_gamma   90.00
#
_symmetry.space_group_name_H-M   'P 1'
#
loop_
_entity.id
_entity.type
_entity.pdbx_description
1 polymer ?
#
loop_
_entity_poly.entity_id
_entity_poly.type
_entity_poly.pdbx_seq_one_letter_code
_entity_poly.pdbx_strand_id
1 'polypeptide(L)'
;MARRPRPVDPADGPVPAFAHDLRLVRERAGNPTYRVLAERAGFGATTLSDAAGGVRLPSLEVTQAYVGACGGDVEEWTRRWNELDRELGRGAGALSPTPTPAPAATAEKAAEKAADTGPAAAEEPAAEGAAADDTPDPGSGSGDVVTGAVPLSGHPSAETVHDGRRPRWTTAGTAALLVLTVVLALVAARTSGLGRSRSAAENALASTVSAANATPNPNAADCPAATAAPATAVFSGTTYIESTRVRAGASLSADVVLQLPAGCRLQLTGFCLGDTVIDATSGSPDVRWFRTATGGYVSSGVIHGNPPADLQPTDCPDAVAPPASITLTVTPGPGSGQTPGRYELHATGDRLGIVGYAAYLPRTGSTSQWQQIGMSADSSAGFPVPWQPGPPPDGTGPQTAVEMVAVACFGGEGPSSVADQRLVPRAATGPLQVAELDETELARARKAACRYPDTARG
;
A
#
# COMPACT_ATOMS: atom_id res chain seq x y z
N MET A 1 -27.23 -15.27 -0.29
CA MET A 1 -26.02 -14.43 -0.42
C MET A 1 -24.84 -15.20 0.14
N ALA A 2 -23.77 -15.38 -0.62
CA ALA A 2 -22.58 -16.08 -0.15
C ALA A 2 -21.87 -15.23 0.93
N ARG A 3 -21.56 -15.86 2.06
CA ARG A 3 -20.81 -15.25 3.16
C ARG A 3 -19.49 -14.70 2.61
N ARG A 4 -19.19 -13.42 2.89
CA ARG A 4 -17.94 -12.79 2.49
C ARG A 4 -16.78 -13.66 3.01
N PRO A 5 -15.82 -14.08 2.16
CA PRO A 5 -14.71 -14.88 2.62
C PRO A 5 -13.96 -14.07 3.68
N ARG A 6 -13.64 -14.73 4.79
CA ARG A 6 -12.91 -14.12 5.89
C ARG A 6 -11.54 -13.65 5.36
N PRO A 7 -11.10 -12.42 5.69
CA PRO A 7 -9.72 -12.01 5.45
C PRO A 7 -8.78 -13.04 6.07
N VAL A 8 -7.80 -13.49 5.30
CA VAL A 8 -6.75 -14.37 5.78
C VAL A 8 -5.51 -13.51 5.81
N ASP A 9 -5.13 -13.07 7.00
CA ASP A 9 -3.87 -12.37 7.22
C ASP A 9 -2.77 -13.43 7.39
N PRO A 10 -1.74 -13.49 6.52
CA PRO A 10 -0.65 -14.44 6.67
C PRO A 10 0.16 -14.23 7.97
N ALA A 11 0.07 -13.05 8.60
CA ALA A 11 0.72 -12.77 9.88
C ALA A 11 -0.02 -13.38 11.10
N ASP A 12 -1.28 -13.83 10.94
CA ASP A 12 -2.09 -14.40 12.03
C ASP A 12 -1.63 -15.83 12.45
N GLY A 13 -0.65 -16.41 11.76
CA GLY A 13 -0.03 -17.69 12.13
C GLY A 13 0.18 -18.63 10.94
N PRO A 14 0.71 -19.84 11.18
CA PRO A 14 1.18 -20.72 10.12
C PRO A 14 0.03 -21.33 9.28
N VAL A 15 -1.16 -21.54 9.87
CA VAL A 15 -2.36 -22.00 9.14
C VAL A 15 -2.97 -20.90 8.26
N PRO A 16 -3.16 -19.65 8.75
CA PRO A 16 -3.48 -18.50 7.89
C PRO A 16 -2.49 -18.29 6.75
N ALA A 17 -1.19 -18.35 7.01
CA ALA A 17 -0.15 -18.25 5.98
C ALA A 17 -0.28 -19.34 4.89
N PHE A 18 -0.49 -20.59 5.29
CA PHE A 18 -0.71 -21.70 4.36
C PHE A 18 -1.96 -21.52 3.48
N ALA A 19 -3.06 -21.04 4.08
CA ALA A 19 -4.29 -20.77 3.34
C ALA A 19 -4.17 -19.53 2.42
N HIS A 20 -3.38 -18.54 2.82
CA HIS A 20 -3.01 -17.40 1.96
C HIS A 20 -2.25 -17.89 0.72
N ASP A 21 -1.26 -18.75 0.90
CA ASP A 21 -0.49 -19.31 -0.20
C ASP A 21 -1.34 -20.18 -1.15
N LEU A 22 -2.35 -20.90 -0.62
CA LEU A 22 -3.34 -21.60 -1.46
C LEU A 22 -4.16 -20.62 -2.32
N ARG A 23 -4.45 -19.41 -1.83
CA ARG A 23 -5.11 -18.38 -2.63
C ARG A 23 -4.19 -17.88 -3.75
N LEU A 24 -2.90 -17.68 -3.47
CA LEU A 24 -1.91 -17.31 -4.48
C LEU A 24 -1.78 -18.36 -5.60
N VAL A 25 -1.82 -19.66 -5.26
CA VAL A 25 -1.84 -20.74 -6.28
C VAL A 25 -3.08 -20.63 -7.17
N ARG A 26 -4.24 -20.35 -6.59
CA ARG A 26 -5.47 -20.15 -7.37
C ARG A 26 -5.38 -18.90 -8.24
N GLU A 27 -4.81 -17.81 -7.74
CA GLU A 27 -4.65 -16.57 -8.50
C GLU A 27 -3.73 -16.76 -9.71
N ARG A 28 -2.60 -17.46 -9.55
CA ARG A 28 -1.70 -17.83 -10.65
C ARG A 28 -2.38 -18.68 -11.72
N ALA A 29 -3.38 -19.47 -11.34
CA ALA A 29 -4.21 -20.27 -12.24
C ALA A 29 -5.31 -19.47 -12.97
N GLY A 30 -5.28 -18.12 -12.91
CA GLY A 30 -6.30 -17.25 -13.45
C GLY A 30 -7.50 -17.04 -12.52
N ASN A 31 -7.32 -17.28 -11.22
CA ASN A 31 -8.31 -17.14 -10.16
C ASN A 31 -9.67 -17.82 -10.46
N PRO A 32 -9.71 -19.12 -10.82
CA PRO A 32 -10.97 -19.82 -11.07
C PRO A 32 -11.88 -19.75 -9.84
N THR A 33 -13.18 -19.55 -10.06
CA THR A 33 -14.17 -19.56 -8.95
C THR A 33 -14.16 -20.91 -8.24
N TYR A 34 -14.53 -20.97 -6.96
CA TYR A 34 -14.59 -22.25 -6.23
C TYR A 34 -15.55 -23.28 -6.85
N ARG A 35 -16.55 -22.83 -7.62
CA ARG A 35 -17.43 -23.73 -8.40
C ARG A 35 -16.68 -24.38 -9.56
N VAL A 36 -15.94 -23.58 -10.32
CA VAL A 36 -15.06 -24.08 -11.40
C VAL A 36 -13.96 -24.98 -10.84
N LEU A 37 -13.40 -24.62 -9.69
CA LEU A 37 -12.38 -25.42 -9.02
C LEU A 37 -12.94 -26.74 -8.50
N ALA A 38 -14.19 -26.76 -8.01
CA ALA A 38 -14.87 -27.98 -7.56
C ALA A 38 -15.06 -29.00 -8.68
N GLU A 39 -15.41 -28.53 -9.89
CA GLU A 39 -15.54 -29.38 -11.09
C GLU A 39 -14.21 -30.04 -11.48
N ARG A 40 -13.08 -29.37 -11.21
CA ARG A 40 -11.72 -29.86 -11.54
C ARG A 40 -11.09 -30.71 -10.44
N ALA A 41 -11.35 -30.37 -9.17
CA ALA A 41 -10.68 -30.95 -8.00
C ALA A 41 -11.43 -32.15 -7.41
N GLY A 42 -12.71 -32.39 -7.78
CA GLY A 42 -13.52 -33.48 -7.22
C GLY A 42 -13.99 -33.25 -5.77
N PHE A 43 -13.80 -32.04 -5.24
CA PHE A 43 -14.27 -31.62 -3.91
C PHE A 43 -15.31 -30.52 -4.02
N GLY A 44 -16.28 -30.49 -3.11
CA GLY A 44 -17.32 -29.44 -3.10
C GLY A 44 -16.75 -28.03 -2.93
N ALA A 45 -17.40 -27.04 -3.56
CA ALA A 45 -16.96 -25.64 -3.52
C ALA A 45 -16.82 -25.07 -2.09
N THR A 46 -17.67 -25.50 -1.15
CA THR A 46 -17.56 -25.14 0.27
C THR A 46 -16.27 -25.65 0.89
N THR A 47 -15.91 -26.91 0.64
CA THR A 47 -14.67 -27.54 1.14
C THR A 47 -13.42 -26.81 0.63
N LEU A 48 -13.41 -26.44 -0.66
CA LEU A 48 -12.29 -25.70 -1.26
C LEU A 48 -12.21 -24.25 -0.75
N SER A 49 -13.36 -23.61 -0.53
CA SER A 49 -13.43 -22.30 0.11
C SER A 49 -12.94 -22.32 1.55
N ASP A 50 -13.27 -23.37 2.30
CA ASP A 50 -12.83 -23.55 3.69
C ASP A 50 -11.32 -23.85 3.76
N ALA A 51 -10.79 -24.63 2.81
CA ALA A 51 -9.35 -24.90 2.70
C ALA A 51 -8.52 -23.63 2.51
N ALA A 52 -9.01 -22.70 1.68
CA ALA A 52 -8.43 -21.38 1.49
C ALA A 52 -8.88 -20.35 2.57
N GLY A 53 -9.52 -20.80 3.65
CA GLY A 53 -10.14 -19.94 4.68
C GLY A 53 -9.24 -19.59 5.87
N GLY A 54 -8.11 -20.28 6.06
CA GLY A 54 -7.12 -19.98 7.11
C GLY A 54 -7.57 -20.28 8.54
N VAL A 55 -8.72 -20.95 8.73
CA VAL A 55 -9.25 -21.29 10.07
C VAL A 55 -8.68 -22.61 10.59
N ARG A 56 -8.47 -23.59 9.71
CA ARG A 56 -7.89 -24.90 10.03
C ARG A 56 -7.03 -25.36 8.86
N LEU A 57 -5.98 -26.13 9.16
CA LEU A 57 -5.19 -26.81 8.14
C LEU A 57 -6.14 -27.76 7.35
N PRO A 58 -6.31 -27.58 6.03
CA PRO A 58 -7.04 -28.53 5.19
C PRO A 58 -6.42 -29.93 5.25
N SER A 59 -7.13 -30.99 4.84
CA SER A 59 -6.49 -32.30 4.70
C SER A 59 -5.47 -32.29 3.57
N LEU A 60 -4.54 -33.26 3.60
CA LEU A 60 -3.55 -33.42 2.53
C LEU A 60 -4.23 -33.63 1.17
N GLU A 61 -5.25 -34.50 1.11
CA GLU A 61 -6.01 -34.77 -0.12
C GLU A 61 -6.67 -33.50 -0.71
N VAL A 62 -7.29 -32.67 0.15
CA VAL A 62 -7.93 -31.42 -0.30
C VAL A 62 -6.87 -30.44 -0.80
N THR A 63 -5.71 -30.37 -0.14
CA THR A 63 -4.59 -29.53 -0.56
C THR A 63 -4.05 -29.95 -1.93
N GLN A 64 -3.78 -31.25 -2.12
CA GLN A 64 -3.28 -31.81 -3.37
C GLN A 64 -4.25 -31.57 -4.52
N ALA A 65 -5.55 -31.81 -4.30
CA ALA A 65 -6.57 -31.60 -5.31
C ALA A 65 -6.79 -30.13 -5.64
N TYR A 66 -6.75 -29.24 -4.64
CA TYR A 66 -6.84 -27.79 -4.85
C TYR A 66 -5.68 -27.30 -5.72
N VAL A 67 -4.46 -27.68 -5.38
CA VAL A 67 -3.24 -27.27 -6.07
C VAL A 67 -3.17 -27.87 -7.47
N GLY A 68 -3.48 -29.17 -7.61
CA GLY A 68 -3.52 -29.86 -8.89
C GLY A 68 -4.56 -29.27 -9.85
N ALA A 69 -5.75 -28.92 -9.35
CA ALA A 69 -6.79 -28.26 -10.15
C ALA A 69 -6.44 -26.82 -10.57
N CYS A 70 -5.47 -26.21 -9.88
CA CYS A 70 -4.86 -24.93 -10.23
C CYS A 70 -3.57 -25.08 -11.06
N GLY A 71 -3.13 -26.30 -11.37
CA GLY A 71 -1.89 -26.54 -12.12
C GLY A 71 -0.61 -26.22 -11.33
N GLY A 72 -0.66 -26.18 -10.00
CA GLY A 72 0.52 -26.01 -9.15
C GLY A 72 1.26 -27.33 -8.89
N ASP A 73 2.44 -27.24 -8.27
CA ASP A 73 3.27 -28.40 -7.91
C ASP A 73 2.70 -29.16 -6.72
N VAL A 74 2.06 -30.31 -6.98
CA VAL A 74 1.42 -31.14 -5.95
C VAL A 74 2.45 -31.73 -4.97
N GLU A 75 3.69 -32.01 -5.40
CA GLU A 75 4.73 -32.60 -4.55
C GLU A 75 5.34 -31.56 -3.60
N GLU A 76 5.58 -30.34 -4.09
CA GLU A 76 5.96 -29.20 -3.25
C GLU A 76 4.92 -28.96 -2.16
N TRP A 77 3.65 -28.87 -2.56
CA TRP A 77 2.55 -28.61 -1.64
C TRP A 77 2.31 -29.74 -0.64
N THR A 78 2.59 -30.99 -1.04
CA THR A 78 2.56 -32.15 -0.13
C THR A 78 3.65 -32.04 0.94
N ARG A 79 4.88 -31.63 0.59
CA ARG A 79 5.95 -31.39 1.57
C ARG A 79 5.60 -30.27 2.53
N ARG A 80 5.13 -29.12 2.01
CA ARG A 80 4.74 -27.96 2.81
C ARG A 80 3.62 -28.30 3.79
N TRP A 81 2.65 -29.11 3.36
CA TRP A 81 1.58 -29.60 4.21
C TRP A 81 2.09 -30.50 5.35
N ASN A 82 2.95 -31.48 5.03
CA ASN A 82 3.51 -32.38 6.04
C ASN A 82 4.37 -31.64 7.07
N GLU A 83 5.14 -30.65 6.65
CA GLU A 83 5.94 -29.84 7.57
C GLU A 83 5.04 -29.03 8.52
N LEU A 84 4.01 -28.39 7.97
CA LEU A 84 3.05 -27.65 8.78
C LEU A 84 2.26 -28.54 9.75
N ASP A 85 1.88 -29.76 9.35
CA ASP A 85 1.21 -30.71 10.25
C ASP A 85 2.10 -31.16 11.42
N ARG A 86 3.41 -31.31 11.16
CA ARG A 86 4.42 -31.57 12.20
C ARG A 86 4.58 -30.38 13.14
N GLU A 87 4.67 -29.16 12.61
CA GLU A 87 4.76 -27.92 13.40
C GLU A 87 3.54 -27.72 14.31
N LEU A 88 2.34 -28.08 13.84
CA LEU A 88 1.10 -28.00 14.61
C LEU A 88 0.95 -29.13 15.64
N GLY A 89 1.96 -30.00 15.79
CA GLY A 89 2.01 -31.03 16.82
C GLY A 89 1.02 -32.17 16.61
N ARG A 90 0.42 -32.31 15.42
CA ARG A 90 -0.45 -33.45 15.08
C ARG A 90 0.32 -34.70 14.68
N GLY A 91 1.64 -34.57 14.46
CA GLY A 91 2.55 -35.63 14.05
C GLY A 91 3.04 -36.61 15.13
N ALA A 92 2.48 -36.62 16.34
CA ALA A 92 2.81 -37.61 17.36
C ALA A 92 1.55 -38.16 18.04
N GLY A 93 0.79 -38.97 17.30
CA GLY A 93 -0.23 -39.84 17.87
C GLY A 93 -1.56 -39.81 17.12
N ALA A 94 -1.67 -40.59 16.05
CA ALA A 94 -2.78 -41.52 15.85
C ALA A 94 -2.62 -42.22 14.49
N LEU A 95 -2.35 -43.51 14.57
CA LEU A 95 -2.85 -44.48 13.60
C LEU A 95 -4.29 -44.13 13.25
N SER A 96 -4.58 -44.09 11.96
CA SER A 96 -5.91 -43.91 11.39
C SER A 96 -6.97 -44.69 12.18
N PRO A 97 -8.05 -44.06 12.67
CA PRO A 97 -9.33 -44.73 12.68
C PRO A 97 -9.89 -44.62 11.26
N THR A 98 -9.76 -45.70 10.50
CA THR A 98 -10.58 -45.96 9.31
C THR A 98 -12.04 -45.68 9.66
N PRO A 99 -12.77 -44.82 8.92
CA PRO A 99 -14.22 -44.90 8.95
C PRO A 99 -14.61 -46.18 8.21
N THR A 100 -14.91 -47.22 8.97
CA THR A 100 -15.63 -48.42 8.51
C THR A 100 -16.90 -47.98 7.77
N PRO A 101 -17.20 -48.55 6.59
CA PRO A 101 -18.40 -48.21 5.84
C PRO A 101 -19.63 -48.79 6.52
N ALA A 102 -20.65 -47.95 6.75
CA ALA A 102 -22.00 -48.41 7.06
C ALA A 102 -22.89 -48.28 5.80
N PRO A 103 -23.84 -49.20 5.59
CA PRO A 103 -24.20 -49.71 4.26
C PRO A 103 -25.34 -48.93 3.58
N ALA A 104 -25.39 -49.09 2.25
CA ALA A 104 -26.48 -48.63 1.40
C ALA A 104 -27.70 -49.57 1.41
N ALA A 105 -28.81 -49.01 0.90
CA ALA A 105 -30.14 -49.58 0.58
C ALA A 105 -31.16 -49.54 1.74
N THR A 106 -32.37 -48.99 1.54
CA THR A 106 -33.28 -49.29 0.41
C THR A 106 -34.04 -48.09 -0.15
N ALA A 107 -34.27 -48.16 -1.47
CA ALA A 107 -35.25 -47.41 -2.24
C ALA A 107 -36.57 -48.20 -2.35
N GLU A 108 -37.69 -47.49 -2.47
CA GLU A 108 -38.86 -47.77 -3.35
C GLU A 108 -39.86 -46.60 -3.17
N LYS A 109 -40.51 -46.03 -4.21
CA LYS A 109 -41.01 -46.64 -5.44
C LYS A 109 -41.35 -45.61 -6.55
N ALA A 110 -41.03 -46.01 -7.79
CA ALA A 110 -41.71 -45.84 -9.11
C ALA A 110 -42.15 -44.42 -9.58
N ALA A 111 -41.59 -43.87 -10.67
CA ALA A 111 -41.90 -44.09 -12.11
C ALA A 111 -43.28 -43.53 -12.52
N GLU A 112 -43.45 -42.66 -13.51
CA GLU A 112 -43.17 -42.76 -14.96
C GLU A 112 -43.49 -41.35 -15.59
N LYS A 113 -42.84 -40.78 -16.61
CA LYS A 113 -42.91 -41.20 -18.03
C LYS A 113 -42.04 -40.33 -18.97
N ALA A 114 -41.19 -41.03 -19.75
CA ALA A 114 -40.71 -40.90 -21.14
C ALA A 114 -40.94 -39.59 -21.95
N ALA A 115 -39.87 -39.00 -22.52
CA ALA A 115 -39.36 -39.10 -23.92
C ALA A 115 -39.75 -37.81 -24.71
N ASP A 116 -39.00 -37.23 -25.65
CA ASP A 116 -38.25 -37.79 -26.79
C ASP A 116 -37.41 -36.68 -27.51
N THR A 117 -36.37 -37.12 -28.24
CA THR A 117 -35.68 -36.55 -29.44
C THR A 117 -35.27 -35.06 -29.62
N GLY A 118 -33.97 -34.84 -29.96
CA GLY A 118 -33.50 -33.75 -30.84
C GLY A 118 -33.70 -34.09 -32.34
N PRO A 119 -33.20 -33.33 -33.36
CA PRO A 119 -31.94 -32.55 -33.36
C PRO A 119 -31.88 -31.25 -34.22
N ALA A 120 -30.73 -30.54 -34.12
CA ALA A 120 -29.92 -29.80 -35.11
C ALA A 120 -30.53 -28.96 -36.28
N ALA A 121 -30.04 -27.71 -36.43
CA ALA A 121 -29.53 -27.04 -37.66
C ALA A 121 -29.41 -25.51 -37.35
N ALA A 122 -28.20 -24.92 -37.36
CA ALA A 122 -27.55 -24.24 -38.49
C ALA A 122 -28.28 -22.97 -38.98
N GLU A 123 -27.66 -21.79 -38.80
CA GLU A 123 -27.29 -20.83 -39.87
C GLU A 123 -26.92 -19.45 -39.30
N GLU A 124 -25.70 -19.03 -39.60
CA GLU A 124 -25.29 -17.63 -39.80
C GLU A 124 -25.75 -17.20 -41.22
N PRO A 125 -25.88 -15.88 -41.56
CA PRO A 125 -24.69 -15.17 -42.05
C PRO A 125 -24.65 -13.61 -41.93
N ALA A 126 -23.40 -13.10 -42.03
CA ALA A 126 -22.88 -11.97 -42.85
C ALA A 126 -23.48 -10.54 -42.73
N ALA A 127 -22.68 -9.53 -42.33
CA ALA A 127 -21.89 -8.56 -43.15
C ALA A 127 -22.64 -7.20 -43.26
N GLU A 128 -22.10 -5.98 -43.43
CA GLU A 128 -20.82 -5.43 -43.94
C GLU A 128 -20.79 -3.88 -43.72
N GLY A 129 -19.62 -3.22 -43.88
CA GLY A 129 -19.47 -1.79 -44.22
C GLY A 129 -18.73 -0.93 -43.17
N ALA A 130 -17.43 -0.58 -43.25
CA ALA A 130 -16.62 0.18 -44.23
C ALA A 130 -16.40 1.68 -43.88
N ALA A 131 -15.12 2.05 -43.62
CA ALA A 131 -14.30 3.26 -43.99
C ALA A 131 -14.84 4.70 -43.72
N ALA A 132 -14.08 5.81 -43.54
CA ALA A 132 -12.68 6.20 -43.77
C ALA A 132 -12.29 7.51 -43.00
N ASP A 133 -10.99 7.87 -43.08
CA ASP A 133 -10.24 9.12 -42.81
C ASP A 133 -10.96 10.49 -42.79
N ASP A 134 -10.48 11.45 -41.96
CA ASP A 134 -9.65 12.58 -42.44
C ASP A 134 -9.12 13.49 -41.32
N THR A 135 -7.92 14.05 -41.53
CA THR A 135 -7.25 15.10 -40.71
C THR A 135 -7.31 16.43 -41.47
N PRO A 136 -7.21 17.61 -40.84
CA PRO A 136 -5.96 18.39 -41.00
C PRO A 136 -5.58 19.36 -39.85
N ASP A 137 -4.26 19.59 -39.70
CA ASP A 137 -3.54 20.73 -39.09
C ASP A 137 -3.36 21.87 -40.17
N PRO A 138 -2.81 23.12 -40.00
CA PRO A 138 -1.72 23.57 -39.09
C PRO A 138 -1.60 25.04 -38.58
N GLY A 139 -0.61 25.27 -37.69
CA GLY A 139 0.31 26.45 -37.67
C GLY A 139 0.12 27.51 -36.55
N SER A 140 1.06 27.71 -35.59
CA SER A 140 2.30 28.56 -35.60
C SER A 140 2.05 30.07 -35.35
N GLY A 141 2.76 30.89 -34.55
CA GLY A 141 3.98 30.82 -33.71
C GLY A 141 4.37 32.21 -33.12
N SER A 142 5.49 32.28 -32.37
CA SER A 142 6.28 33.45 -31.86
C SER A 142 5.65 34.38 -30.79
N GLY A 143 6.32 34.95 -29.77
CA GLY A 143 7.73 35.05 -29.35
C GLY A 143 7.96 36.47 -28.78
N ASP A 144 8.58 36.65 -27.59
CA ASP A 144 9.50 37.78 -27.32
C ASP A 144 10.20 37.76 -25.94
N VAL A 145 11.38 38.37 -25.95
CA VAL A 145 12.45 38.50 -24.95
C VAL A 145 12.24 39.74 -24.08
N VAL A 146 12.78 39.80 -22.85
CA VAL A 146 13.47 40.99 -22.27
C VAL A 146 14.29 40.61 -21.02
N THR A 147 15.43 41.29 -20.92
CA THR A 147 16.62 41.14 -20.09
C THR A 147 16.65 41.94 -18.78
N GLY A 148 17.52 41.51 -17.84
CA GLY A 148 18.31 42.35 -16.91
C GLY A 148 17.66 42.64 -15.55
N ALA A 149 18.37 42.89 -14.44
CA ALA A 149 19.79 42.93 -14.11
C ALA A 149 19.92 42.98 -12.55
N VAL A 150 21.09 42.61 -12.03
CA VAL A 150 21.53 42.70 -10.61
C VAL A 150 22.06 44.12 -10.32
N PRO A 151 21.94 44.65 -9.09
CA PRO A 151 23.13 44.89 -8.23
C PRO A 151 22.83 44.59 -6.73
N LEU A 152 23.71 44.00 -5.91
CA LEU A 152 24.99 44.45 -5.32
C LEU A 152 24.92 45.65 -4.33
N SER A 153 25.35 45.35 -3.10
CA SER A 153 26.14 46.18 -2.15
C SER A 153 25.44 47.10 -1.14
N GLY A 154 25.86 46.99 0.13
CA GLY A 154 25.83 48.12 1.09
C GLY A 154 25.64 47.80 2.57
N HIS A 155 26.69 47.37 3.29
CA HIS A 155 26.94 47.78 4.69
C HIS A 155 27.35 49.28 4.70
N PRO A 156 27.22 50.10 5.79
CA PRO A 156 27.77 49.80 7.13
C PRO A 156 27.13 50.47 8.39
N SER A 157 27.60 50.00 9.55
CA SER A 157 28.02 50.66 10.81
C SER A 157 27.41 51.97 11.33
N ALA A 158 27.09 52.00 12.63
CA ALA A 158 27.66 52.87 13.68
C ALA A 158 26.80 52.77 14.96
N GLU A 159 27.29 52.15 16.04
CA GLU A 159 27.93 52.81 17.20
C GLU A 159 27.11 53.93 17.85
N THR A 160 26.72 53.73 19.11
CA THR A 160 26.79 54.81 20.10
C THR A 160 27.11 54.25 21.48
N VAL A 161 28.29 54.64 21.94
CA VAL A 161 28.84 54.48 23.29
C VAL A 161 27.96 55.27 24.29
N HIS A 162 27.62 54.67 25.43
CA HIS A 162 27.36 55.40 26.66
C HIS A 162 28.17 54.77 27.80
N ASP A 163 29.12 55.57 28.26
CA ASP A 163 29.96 55.39 29.43
C ASP A 163 29.15 55.57 30.72
N GLY A 164 29.65 54.99 31.80
CA GLY A 164 29.33 55.49 33.15
C GLY A 164 28.68 54.52 34.13
N ARG A 165 29.53 54.10 35.07
CA ARG A 165 29.24 53.98 36.52
C ARG A 165 28.85 52.58 37.06
N ARG A 166 29.86 51.94 37.65
CA ARG A 166 29.75 50.75 38.49
C ARG A 166 29.10 51.06 39.85
N PRO A 167 28.27 50.15 40.39
CA PRO A 167 28.17 49.96 41.83
C PRO A 167 28.64 48.55 42.24
N ARG A 168 29.41 48.52 43.32
CA ARG A 168 29.92 47.31 43.98
C ARG A 168 28.77 46.55 44.63
N TRP A 169 28.58 45.28 44.28
CA TRP A 169 27.66 44.38 44.98
C TRP A 169 28.44 43.32 45.75
N THR A 170 28.11 43.25 47.04
CA THR A 170 28.66 42.37 48.06
C THR A 170 28.21 40.92 47.86
N THR A 171 29.12 40.01 48.16
CA THR A 171 28.96 38.55 48.15
C THR A 171 27.93 38.08 49.18
N ALA A 172 26.66 37.93 48.77
CA ALA A 172 25.66 37.19 49.55
C ALA A 172 24.48 36.61 48.73
N GLY A 173 24.48 36.72 47.39
CA GLY A 173 23.34 36.31 46.54
C GLY A 173 23.55 35.12 45.61
N THR A 174 24.73 34.51 45.58
CA THR A 174 25.09 33.50 44.55
C THR A 174 24.77 32.05 44.92
N ALA A 175 24.58 31.72 46.21
CA ALA A 175 24.31 30.35 46.63
C ALA A 175 22.84 29.93 46.39
N ALA A 176 21.88 30.84 46.58
CA ALA A 176 20.45 30.51 46.43
C ALA A 176 20.03 30.33 44.96
N LEU A 177 20.65 31.06 44.03
CA LEU A 177 20.34 30.96 42.59
C LEU A 177 20.87 29.65 41.98
N LEU A 178 22.06 29.19 42.40
CA LEU A 178 22.66 27.95 41.91
C LEU A 178 21.88 26.70 42.36
N VAL A 179 21.40 26.68 43.60
CA VAL A 179 20.57 25.57 44.12
C VAL A 179 19.24 25.50 43.38
N LEU A 180 18.59 26.64 43.11
CA LEU A 180 17.32 26.66 42.37
C LEU A 180 17.48 26.19 40.92
N THR A 181 18.57 26.55 40.24
CA THR A 181 18.86 26.06 38.89
C THR A 181 19.16 24.56 38.84
N VAL A 182 19.88 24.03 39.84
CA VAL A 182 20.20 22.59 39.93
C VAL A 182 18.94 21.78 40.26
N VAL A 183 18.06 22.28 41.12
CA VAL A 183 16.78 21.64 41.44
C VAL A 183 15.83 21.66 40.23
N LEU A 184 15.72 22.78 39.50
CA LEU A 184 14.90 22.83 38.27
C LEU A 184 15.44 21.90 37.18
N ALA A 185 16.76 21.82 37.00
CA ALA A 185 17.40 20.90 36.04
C ALA A 185 17.18 19.43 36.43
N LEU A 186 17.23 19.09 37.73
CA LEU A 186 16.96 17.74 38.22
C LEU A 186 15.47 17.35 38.10
N VAL A 187 14.54 18.30 38.27
CA VAL A 187 13.11 18.06 38.07
C VAL A 187 12.78 17.90 36.57
N ALA A 188 13.38 18.70 35.69
CA ALA A 188 13.24 18.56 34.24
C ALA A 188 13.84 17.23 33.71
N ALA A 189 14.95 16.78 34.28
CA ALA A 189 15.57 15.49 33.96
C ALA A 189 14.75 14.28 34.46
N ARG A 190 13.88 14.46 35.47
CA ARG A 190 12.97 13.40 35.93
C ARG A 190 11.64 13.34 35.17
N THR A 191 11.19 14.44 34.58
CA THR A 191 9.97 14.46 33.74
C THR A 191 10.26 14.14 32.27
N SER A 192 11.50 14.34 31.82
CA SER A 192 11.92 14.12 30.43
C SER A 192 13.13 13.18 30.38
N GLY A 193 12.94 11.86 30.26
CA GLY A 193 14.05 11.00 29.79
C GLY A 193 14.10 9.53 30.17
N LEU A 194 13.36 9.06 31.18
CA LEU A 194 13.41 7.63 31.57
C LEU A 194 12.55 6.72 30.68
N GLY A 195 11.60 7.27 29.91
CA GLY A 195 10.80 6.49 28.96
C GLY A 195 11.53 6.18 27.66
N ARG A 196 12.27 7.16 27.11
CA ARG A 196 12.89 7.04 25.77
C ARG A 196 14.11 6.11 25.75
N SER A 197 14.84 6.03 26.87
CA SER A 197 15.99 5.13 27.06
C SER A 197 15.56 3.70 27.44
N ARG A 198 14.43 3.54 28.16
CA ARG A 198 13.83 2.22 28.38
C ARG A 198 13.26 1.62 27.10
N SER A 199 12.53 2.38 26.29
CA SER A 199 11.98 1.87 25.02
C SER A 199 13.07 1.51 24.00
N ALA A 200 14.20 2.25 23.97
CA ALA A 200 15.33 1.91 23.11
C ALA A 200 16.04 0.61 23.57
N ALA A 201 16.20 0.41 24.88
CA ALA A 201 16.77 -0.81 25.43
C ALA A 201 15.81 -2.01 25.30
N GLU A 202 14.52 -1.82 25.56
CA GLU A 202 13.48 -2.84 25.41
C GLU A 202 13.29 -3.26 23.94
N ASN A 203 13.36 -2.33 22.98
CA ASN A 203 13.35 -2.66 21.55
C ASN A 203 14.63 -3.38 21.11
N ALA A 204 15.79 -3.03 21.66
CA ALA A 204 17.05 -3.73 21.37
C ALA A 204 17.04 -5.16 21.93
N LEU A 205 16.51 -5.36 23.14
CA LEU A 205 16.35 -6.67 23.78
C LEU A 205 15.24 -7.51 23.13
N ALA A 206 14.14 -6.91 22.68
CA ALA A 206 13.11 -7.60 21.90
C ALA A 206 13.63 -8.01 20.51
N SER A 207 14.48 -7.18 19.88
CA SER A 207 15.11 -7.49 18.60
C SER A 207 16.14 -8.61 18.71
N THR A 208 16.91 -8.69 19.80
CA THR A 208 17.87 -9.79 20.02
C THR A 208 17.18 -11.10 20.39
N VAL A 209 16.09 -11.06 21.16
CA VAL A 209 15.31 -12.26 21.52
C VAL A 209 14.50 -12.79 20.32
N SER A 210 13.98 -11.91 19.46
CA SER A 210 13.27 -12.32 18.23
C SER A 210 14.23 -12.87 17.17
N ALA A 211 15.46 -12.37 17.07
CA ALA A 211 16.49 -12.93 16.20
C ALA A 211 17.04 -14.29 16.70
N ALA A 212 17.03 -14.54 18.02
CA ALA A 212 17.50 -15.80 18.60
C ALA A 212 16.49 -16.96 18.48
N ASN A 213 15.20 -16.65 18.26
CA ASN A 213 14.12 -17.65 18.16
C ASN A 213 13.54 -17.82 16.75
N ALA A 214 14.05 -17.09 15.74
CA ALA A 214 13.67 -17.32 14.35
C ALA A 214 14.39 -18.58 13.83
N THR A 215 13.65 -19.57 13.36
CA THR A 215 14.22 -20.63 12.53
C THR A 215 14.95 -19.97 11.35
N PRO A 216 16.21 -20.35 11.04
CA PRO A 216 16.94 -19.76 9.93
C PRO A 216 16.13 -19.98 8.66
N ASN A 217 15.75 -18.89 7.98
CA ASN A 217 15.20 -18.99 6.63
C ASN A 217 16.25 -19.72 5.78
N PRO A 218 15.94 -20.84 5.10
CA PRO A 218 16.91 -21.57 4.29
C PRO A 218 17.53 -20.70 3.17
N ASN A 219 16.88 -19.59 2.80
CA ASN A 219 17.41 -18.59 1.85
C ASN A 219 18.27 -17.49 2.47
N ALA A 220 18.39 -17.42 3.81
CA ALA A 220 19.23 -16.43 4.48
C ALA A 220 20.73 -16.71 4.32
N ALA A 221 21.11 -17.94 3.91
CA ALA A 221 22.50 -18.32 3.68
C ALA A 221 23.17 -17.51 2.55
N ASP A 222 22.38 -17.01 1.59
CA ASP A 222 22.85 -16.21 0.45
C ASP A 222 22.66 -14.70 0.67
N CYS A 223 22.19 -14.27 1.84
CA CYS A 223 22.16 -12.87 2.19
C CYS A 223 23.59 -12.37 2.51
N PRO A 224 23.96 -11.14 2.09
CA PRO A 224 25.21 -10.54 2.51
C PRO A 224 25.31 -10.56 4.04
N ALA A 225 26.51 -10.86 4.56
CA ALA A 225 26.74 -10.94 6.00
C ALA A 225 26.21 -9.67 6.68
N ALA A 226 25.33 -9.87 7.68
CA ALA A 226 24.76 -8.79 8.46
C ALA A 226 25.89 -8.05 9.16
N THR A 227 26.34 -6.94 8.57
CA THR A 227 27.26 -6.03 9.23
C THR A 227 26.44 -5.25 10.26
N ALA A 228 27.03 -4.92 11.41
CA ALA A 228 26.37 -4.05 12.37
C ALA A 228 25.82 -2.81 11.65
N ALA A 229 24.59 -2.40 11.97
CA ALA A 229 23.96 -1.28 11.29
C ALA A 229 24.89 -0.06 11.37
N PRO A 230 25.29 0.52 10.23
CA PRO A 230 26.17 1.67 10.25
C PRO A 230 25.45 2.84 10.91
N ALA A 231 26.20 3.76 11.52
CA ALA A 231 25.64 4.94 12.19
C ALA A 231 24.81 5.84 11.24
N THR A 232 24.92 5.64 9.94
CA THR A 232 24.18 6.34 8.88
C THR A 232 22.85 5.67 8.52
N ALA A 233 22.55 4.48 9.02
CA ALA A 233 21.27 3.82 8.80
C ALA A 233 20.14 4.57 9.53
N VAL A 234 19.09 4.91 8.79
CA VAL A 234 17.91 5.65 9.30
C VAL A 234 16.74 4.69 9.51
N PHE A 235 16.62 3.66 8.68
CA PHE A 235 15.60 2.61 8.78
C PHE A 235 16.10 1.32 8.13
N SER A 236 15.30 0.27 8.15
CA SER A 236 15.63 -1.01 7.51
C SER A 236 14.48 -1.52 6.65
N GLY A 237 14.81 -2.32 5.65
CA GLY A 237 13.83 -3.04 4.83
C GLY A 237 14.19 -4.52 4.71
N THR A 238 13.21 -5.37 4.38
CA THR A 238 13.41 -6.80 4.14
C THR A 238 12.96 -7.16 2.73
N THR A 239 13.85 -7.77 1.93
CA THR A 239 13.49 -8.25 0.59
C THR A 239 12.47 -9.38 0.71
N TYR A 240 11.49 -9.44 -0.19
CA TYR A 240 10.41 -10.43 -0.09
C TYR A 240 10.08 -11.15 -1.39
N ILE A 241 10.54 -10.63 -2.53
CA ILE A 241 10.42 -11.31 -3.83
C ILE A 241 11.58 -12.25 -4.07
N GLU A 242 11.39 -13.23 -4.97
CA GLU A 242 12.39 -14.25 -5.33
C GLU A 242 13.77 -13.66 -5.61
N SER A 243 13.81 -12.53 -6.33
CA SER A 243 15.06 -11.84 -6.61
C SER A 243 14.92 -10.33 -6.64
N THR A 244 15.43 -9.67 -5.60
CA THR A 244 15.46 -8.22 -5.46
C THR A 244 16.74 -7.64 -6.06
N ARG A 245 16.60 -6.67 -6.97
CA ARG A 245 17.73 -6.00 -7.62
C ARG A 245 17.99 -4.65 -6.97
N VAL A 246 19.21 -4.47 -6.48
CA VAL A 246 19.77 -3.18 -6.09
C VAL A 246 20.50 -2.61 -7.30
N ARG A 247 20.23 -1.34 -7.62
CA ARG A 247 20.68 -0.68 -8.84
C ARG A 247 21.58 0.50 -8.58
N ALA A 248 22.33 0.93 -9.60
CA ALA A 248 23.24 2.08 -9.51
C ALA A 248 22.50 3.42 -9.32
N GLY A 249 21.25 3.50 -9.75
CA GLY A 249 20.37 4.67 -9.63
C GLY A 249 18.90 4.28 -9.45
N ALA A 250 18.05 5.29 -9.29
CA ALA A 250 16.61 5.12 -9.06
C ALA A 250 15.81 4.87 -10.36
N SER A 251 16.34 4.02 -11.24
CA SER A 251 15.70 3.64 -12.48
C SER A 251 15.73 2.13 -12.69
N LEU A 252 14.66 1.59 -13.30
CA LEU A 252 14.60 0.21 -13.78
C LEU A 252 15.58 -0.07 -14.92
N SER A 253 16.06 0.97 -15.60
CA SER A 253 17.09 0.89 -16.65
C SER A 253 18.52 0.96 -16.11
N ALA A 254 18.72 1.43 -14.88
CA ALA A 254 20.04 1.52 -14.27
C ALA A 254 20.64 0.13 -14.01
N ASP A 255 21.97 0.05 -14.10
CA ASP A 255 22.73 -1.18 -13.91
C ASP A 255 22.41 -1.84 -12.57
N VAL A 256 22.26 -3.17 -12.58
CA VAL A 256 22.10 -3.97 -11.37
C VAL A 256 23.48 -4.15 -10.73
N VAL A 257 23.66 -3.61 -9.53
CA VAL A 257 24.93 -3.68 -8.79
C VAL A 257 24.96 -4.81 -7.78
N LEU A 258 23.77 -5.26 -7.33
CA LEU A 258 23.63 -6.39 -6.41
C LEU A 258 22.26 -7.03 -6.58
N GLN A 259 22.20 -8.35 -6.46
CA GLN A 259 20.97 -9.13 -6.55
C GLN A 259 20.84 -9.98 -5.27
N LEU A 260 19.66 -9.96 -4.67
CA LEU A 260 19.41 -10.50 -3.34
C LEU A 260 18.21 -11.45 -3.37
N PRO A 261 18.26 -12.60 -2.69
CA PRO A 261 17.09 -13.44 -2.51
C PRO A 261 16.08 -12.78 -1.56
N ALA A 262 14.90 -13.40 -1.41
CA ALA A 262 13.95 -13.04 -0.38
C ALA A 262 14.50 -13.30 1.04
N GLY A 263 14.14 -12.45 2.00
CA GLY A 263 14.49 -12.57 3.41
C GLY A 263 15.72 -11.78 3.85
N CYS A 264 16.37 -11.05 2.95
CA CYS A 264 17.55 -10.25 3.30
C CYS A 264 17.15 -8.91 3.90
N ARG A 265 17.69 -8.61 5.08
CA ARG A 265 17.50 -7.33 5.76
C ARG A 265 18.54 -6.31 5.29
N LEU A 266 18.08 -5.21 4.72
CA LEU A 266 18.90 -4.09 4.27
C LEU A 266 18.83 -2.92 5.24
N GLN A 267 20.00 -2.30 5.48
CA GLN A 267 20.11 -1.03 6.19
C GLN A 267 19.97 0.10 5.18
N LEU A 268 19.06 1.04 5.45
CA LEU A 268 18.65 2.07 4.51
C LEU A 268 18.95 3.46 5.11
N THR A 269 19.58 4.32 4.32
CA THR A 269 20.08 5.62 4.82
C THR A 269 19.22 6.80 4.40
N GLY A 270 18.23 6.58 3.53
CA GLY A 270 17.43 7.63 2.91
C GLY A 270 16.64 7.10 1.73
N PHE A 271 15.90 7.97 1.07
CA PHE A 271 15.24 7.66 -0.20
C PHE A 271 15.29 8.83 -1.18
N CYS A 272 15.06 8.51 -2.44
CA CYS A 272 14.82 9.44 -3.52
C CYS A 272 13.59 8.97 -4.31
N LEU A 273 13.16 9.77 -5.28
CA LEU A 273 12.07 9.41 -6.19
C LEU A 273 12.66 8.98 -7.52
N GLY A 274 12.07 7.96 -8.15
CA GLY A 274 12.56 7.40 -9.41
C GLY A 274 11.44 6.80 -10.25
N ASP A 275 11.80 5.80 -11.05
CA ASP A 275 10.83 5.05 -11.87
C ASP A 275 9.73 4.43 -10.98
N THR A 276 8.49 4.45 -11.47
CA THR A 276 7.36 3.78 -10.82
C THR A 276 7.52 2.27 -10.88
N VAL A 277 7.47 1.63 -9.72
CA VAL A 277 7.45 0.17 -9.59
C VAL A 277 6.16 -0.23 -8.89
N ILE A 278 5.48 -1.23 -9.43
CA ILE A 278 4.28 -1.77 -8.78
C ILE A 278 4.71 -2.63 -7.60
N ASP A 279 4.21 -2.27 -6.42
CA ASP A 279 4.37 -3.05 -5.21
C ASP A 279 3.74 -4.43 -5.41
N ALA A 280 4.57 -5.47 -5.35
CA ALA A 280 4.16 -6.83 -5.68
C ALA A 280 3.17 -7.43 -4.66
N THR A 281 3.02 -6.82 -3.48
CA THR A 281 2.10 -7.27 -2.44
C THR A 281 0.74 -6.60 -2.57
N SER A 282 0.74 -5.28 -2.77
CA SER A 282 -0.48 -4.46 -2.76
C SER A 282 -1.04 -4.14 -4.15
N GLY A 283 -0.24 -4.31 -5.21
CA GLY A 283 -0.56 -3.84 -6.56
C GLY A 283 -0.50 -2.32 -6.70
N SER A 284 -0.04 -1.60 -5.67
CA SER A 284 0.02 -0.14 -5.69
C SER A 284 1.27 0.34 -6.41
N PRO A 285 1.19 1.42 -7.20
CA PRO A 285 2.39 2.07 -7.72
C PRO A 285 3.21 2.69 -6.57
N ASP A 286 4.53 2.63 -6.67
CA ASP A 286 5.47 3.26 -5.74
C ASP A 286 6.66 3.83 -6.51
N VAL A 287 6.97 5.11 -6.29
CA VAL A 287 8.11 5.83 -6.91
C VAL A 287 9.28 5.99 -5.95
N ARG A 288 9.19 5.48 -4.72
CA ARG A 288 10.28 5.61 -3.74
C ARG A 288 11.36 4.59 -4.02
N TRP A 289 12.60 5.07 -4.05
CA TRP A 289 13.81 4.25 -4.15
C TRP A 289 14.69 4.48 -2.92
N PHE A 290 14.89 3.42 -2.15
CA PHE A 290 15.65 3.48 -0.90
C PHE A 290 17.13 3.32 -1.17
N ARG A 291 17.93 4.22 -0.61
CA ARG A 291 19.39 4.16 -0.66
C ARG A 291 19.86 3.12 0.36
N THR A 292 20.61 2.12 -0.11
CA THR A 292 21.20 1.11 0.78
C THR A 292 22.50 1.64 1.39
N ALA A 293 22.79 1.24 2.63
CA ALA A 293 24.03 1.64 3.30
C ALA A 293 25.30 1.05 2.66
N THR A 294 25.16 -0.05 1.93
CA THR A 294 26.23 -0.71 1.16
C THR A 294 26.42 -0.14 -0.25
N GLY A 295 25.58 0.82 -0.65
CA GLY A 295 25.59 1.42 -1.98
C GLY A 295 24.48 0.91 -2.90
N GLY A 296 24.06 1.77 -3.83
CA GLY A 296 22.96 1.52 -4.74
C GLY A 296 21.57 1.77 -4.13
N TYR A 297 20.56 1.49 -4.94
CA TYR A 297 19.16 1.88 -4.72
C TYR A 297 18.24 0.69 -4.95
N VAL A 298 17.26 0.50 -4.07
CA VAL A 298 16.24 -0.55 -4.18
C VAL A 298 14.86 0.08 -4.17
N SER A 299 13.98 -0.36 -5.06
CA SER A 299 12.61 0.15 -5.08
C SER A 299 11.85 -0.29 -3.83
N SER A 300 11.08 0.63 -3.26
CA SER A 300 10.13 0.38 -2.16
C SER A 300 9.10 -0.71 -2.53
N GLY A 301 8.71 -0.81 -3.81
CA GLY A 301 7.73 -1.79 -4.28
C GLY A 301 8.18 -3.26 -4.17
N VAL A 302 9.45 -3.54 -3.86
CA VAL A 302 9.98 -4.91 -3.76
C VAL A 302 10.68 -5.18 -2.41
N ILE A 303 10.50 -4.28 -1.44
CA ILE A 303 11.10 -4.39 -0.11
C ILE A 303 10.11 -3.98 0.98
N HIS A 304 9.98 -4.78 2.03
CA HIS A 304 9.15 -4.43 3.19
C HIS A 304 9.92 -3.54 4.16
N GLY A 305 9.58 -2.27 4.18
CA GLY A 305 10.10 -1.29 5.13
C GLY A 305 9.65 0.10 4.72
N ASN A 306 9.19 0.90 5.68
CA ASN A 306 8.78 2.28 5.41
C ASN A 306 9.77 3.25 6.04
N PRO A 307 10.09 4.36 5.36
CA PRO A 307 10.86 5.44 5.96
C PRO A 307 10.08 6.07 7.12
N PRO A 308 10.76 6.73 8.07
CA PRO A 308 10.11 7.62 9.04
C PRO A 308 9.25 8.67 8.33
N ALA A 309 8.12 9.03 8.92
CA ALA A 309 7.12 9.88 8.27
C ALA A 309 7.61 11.31 7.96
N ASP A 310 8.62 11.79 8.68
CA ASP A 310 9.25 13.10 8.50
C ASP A 310 10.41 13.09 7.49
N LEU A 311 10.88 11.90 7.09
CA LEU A 311 11.98 11.77 6.15
C LEU A 311 11.53 12.23 4.75
N GLN A 312 12.28 13.15 4.17
CA GLN A 312 12.02 13.71 2.85
C GLN A 312 12.86 13.04 1.76
N PRO A 313 12.38 12.99 0.51
CA PRO A 313 13.20 12.54 -0.60
C PRO A 313 14.41 13.46 -0.80
N THR A 314 15.54 12.87 -1.18
CA THR A 314 16.78 13.57 -1.53
C THR A 314 17.16 13.25 -2.97
N ASP A 315 18.10 14.00 -3.55
CA ASP A 315 18.59 13.71 -4.89
C ASP A 315 19.42 12.42 -4.95
N CYS A 316 19.36 11.74 -6.09
CA CYS A 316 20.15 10.54 -6.39
C CYS A 316 20.36 10.39 -7.90
N PRO A 317 21.26 9.50 -8.36
CA PRO A 317 21.33 9.14 -9.78
C PRO A 317 19.98 8.68 -10.30
N ASP A 318 19.60 9.18 -11.47
CA ASP A 318 18.32 8.91 -12.15
C ASP A 318 17.07 9.35 -11.37
N ALA A 319 17.23 10.25 -10.39
CA ALA A 319 16.10 10.75 -9.62
C ALA A 319 15.12 11.52 -10.51
N VAL A 320 13.82 11.29 -10.28
CA VAL A 320 12.76 12.18 -10.76
C VAL A 320 12.49 13.25 -9.71
N ALA A 321 12.20 14.47 -10.17
CA ALA A 321 11.98 15.57 -9.27
C ALA A 321 10.58 15.47 -8.58
N PRO A 322 10.44 15.92 -7.32
CA PRO A 322 9.20 15.79 -6.56
C PRO A 322 8.02 16.55 -7.20
N PRO A 323 6.76 16.17 -6.92
CA PRO A 323 5.59 16.86 -7.42
C PRO A 323 5.61 18.34 -6.99
N ALA A 324 5.14 19.24 -7.87
CA ALA A 324 5.15 20.68 -7.61
C ALA A 324 3.75 21.25 -7.37
N SER A 325 2.77 20.79 -8.15
CA SER A 325 1.42 21.33 -8.16
C SER A 325 0.42 20.21 -8.46
N ILE A 326 -0.81 20.37 -8.00
CA ILE A 326 -1.92 19.48 -8.30
C ILE A 326 -3.22 20.28 -8.35
N THR A 327 -4.15 19.87 -9.20
CA THR A 327 -5.50 20.40 -9.31
C THR A 327 -6.47 19.26 -9.52
N LEU A 328 -7.43 19.14 -8.61
CA LEU A 328 -8.52 18.17 -8.65
C LEU A 328 -9.63 18.67 -9.56
N THR A 329 -10.08 17.81 -10.46
CA THR A 329 -11.27 18.01 -11.27
C THR A 329 -12.18 16.80 -11.18
N VAL A 330 -13.48 17.01 -11.37
CA VAL A 330 -14.50 15.96 -11.29
C VAL A 330 -15.39 16.06 -12.51
N THR A 331 -15.51 14.96 -13.23
CA THR A 331 -16.32 14.85 -14.45
C THR A 331 -17.48 13.86 -14.21
N PRO A 332 -18.60 13.97 -14.93
CA PRO A 332 -19.60 12.90 -14.97
C PRO A 332 -18.98 11.61 -15.53
N GLY A 333 -19.26 10.47 -14.92
CA GLY A 333 -18.66 9.19 -15.33
C GLY A 333 -19.19 8.69 -16.69
N PRO A 334 -18.46 7.80 -17.39
CA PRO A 334 -18.90 7.23 -18.67
C PRO A 334 -20.25 6.53 -18.55
N GLY A 335 -21.15 6.75 -19.52
CA GLY A 335 -22.48 6.15 -19.52
C GLY A 335 -23.45 6.73 -18.49
N SER A 336 -23.13 7.85 -17.84
CA SER A 336 -24.04 8.57 -16.92
C SER A 336 -25.24 9.22 -17.61
N GLY A 337 -25.58 8.82 -18.84
CA GLY A 337 -26.75 9.27 -19.58
C GLY A 337 -27.97 9.24 -18.65
N GLN A 338 -28.38 10.43 -18.20
CA GLN A 338 -29.49 10.67 -17.27
C GLN A 338 -29.44 9.93 -15.92
N THR A 339 -28.32 9.36 -15.50
CA THR A 339 -28.17 8.74 -14.17
C THR A 339 -27.24 9.58 -13.29
N PRO A 340 -27.78 10.50 -12.46
CA PRO A 340 -26.99 11.27 -11.52
C PRO A 340 -26.25 10.37 -10.52
N GLY A 341 -25.03 10.76 -10.15
CA GLY A 341 -24.32 10.15 -9.02
C GLY A 341 -23.17 9.20 -9.35
N ARG A 342 -22.76 9.05 -10.61
CA ARG A 342 -21.46 8.45 -10.96
C ARG A 342 -20.54 9.52 -11.55
N TYR A 343 -19.36 9.64 -10.96
CA TYR A 343 -18.35 10.63 -11.30
C TYR A 343 -17.02 9.94 -11.59
N GLU A 344 -16.15 10.65 -12.27
CA GLU A 344 -14.74 10.30 -12.42
C GLU A 344 -13.90 11.45 -11.87
N LEU A 345 -12.95 11.11 -11.00
CA LEU A 345 -12.01 12.05 -10.40
C LEU A 345 -10.77 12.09 -11.29
N HIS A 346 -10.26 13.27 -11.57
CA HIS A 346 -9.01 13.47 -12.29
C HIS A 346 -8.15 14.50 -11.57
N ALA A 347 -6.84 14.42 -11.81
CA ALA A 347 -5.87 15.38 -11.34
C ALA A 347 -4.92 15.78 -12.46
N THR A 348 -4.53 17.05 -12.46
CA THR A 348 -3.49 17.60 -13.33
C THR A 348 -2.51 18.42 -12.51
N GLY A 349 -1.31 18.63 -13.02
CA GLY A 349 -0.28 19.39 -12.32
C GLY A 349 1.12 18.99 -12.73
N ASP A 350 2.11 19.66 -12.15
CA ASP A 350 3.51 19.51 -12.53
C ASP A 350 4.17 18.37 -11.76
N ARG A 351 4.84 17.48 -12.51
CA ARG A 351 5.66 16.37 -11.97
C ARG A 351 4.86 15.40 -11.09
N LEU A 352 3.61 15.16 -11.44
CA LEU A 352 2.79 14.12 -10.81
C LEU A 352 3.22 12.73 -11.32
N GLY A 353 3.39 11.79 -10.41
CA GLY A 353 3.64 10.37 -10.74
C GLY A 353 2.52 9.46 -10.27
N ILE A 354 2.03 9.67 -9.05
CA ILE A 354 0.92 8.92 -8.45
C ILE A 354 -0.02 9.92 -7.78
N VAL A 355 -1.32 9.76 -7.99
CA VAL A 355 -2.35 10.55 -7.30
C VAL A 355 -3.26 9.65 -6.50
N GLY A 356 -3.38 9.95 -5.21
CA GLY A 356 -4.36 9.37 -4.31
C GLY A 356 -5.52 10.32 -4.08
N TYR A 357 -6.72 9.77 -3.94
CA TYR A 357 -7.94 10.53 -3.65
C TYR A 357 -8.57 10.06 -2.35
N ALA A 358 -9.01 11.00 -1.52
CA ALA A 358 -9.79 10.71 -0.32
C ALA A 358 -10.97 11.66 -0.19
N ALA A 359 -12.04 11.19 0.44
CA ALA A 359 -13.22 11.97 0.74
C ALA A 359 -13.62 11.83 2.20
N TYR A 360 -14.14 12.90 2.79
CA TYR A 360 -14.69 12.88 4.14
C TYR A 360 -16.12 12.37 4.09
N LEU A 361 -16.31 11.12 4.51
CA LEU A 361 -17.56 10.39 4.32
C LEU A 361 -18.04 9.76 5.62
N PRO A 362 -19.36 9.67 5.83
CA PRO A 362 -19.93 8.96 6.98
C PRO A 362 -19.50 7.49 6.95
N ARG A 363 -19.25 6.93 8.14
CA ARG A 363 -19.05 5.49 8.31
C ARG A 363 -20.28 4.92 8.99
N THR A 364 -20.79 3.77 8.52
CA THR A 364 -21.96 3.13 9.11
C THR A 364 -21.77 2.93 10.62
N GLY A 365 -22.64 3.53 11.44
CA GLY A 365 -22.58 3.45 12.90
C GLY A 365 -21.47 4.30 13.56
N SER A 366 -20.87 5.27 12.86
CA SER A 366 -19.84 6.15 13.42
C SER A 366 -19.88 7.55 12.77
N THR A 367 -19.03 8.45 13.24
CA THR A 367 -18.87 9.78 12.66
C THR A 367 -18.19 9.70 11.29
N SER A 368 -18.30 10.78 10.52
CA SER A 368 -17.54 10.93 9.29
C SER A 368 -16.03 10.81 9.54
N GLN A 369 -15.33 10.26 8.56
CA GLN A 369 -13.88 10.12 8.56
C GLN A 369 -13.37 10.21 7.11
N TRP A 370 -12.10 10.54 6.95
CA TRP A 370 -11.43 10.45 5.66
C TRP A 370 -11.34 8.99 5.20
N GLN A 371 -11.82 8.74 3.98
CA GLN A 371 -11.79 7.42 3.35
C GLN A 371 -11.14 7.55 1.99
N GLN A 372 -10.23 6.65 1.66
CA GLN A 372 -9.65 6.60 0.33
C GLN A 372 -10.72 6.19 -0.69
N ILE A 373 -10.73 6.92 -1.79
CA ILE A 373 -11.57 6.63 -2.94
C ILE A 373 -10.82 5.74 -3.93
N GLY A 374 -9.56 6.07 -4.21
CA GLY A 374 -8.68 5.27 -5.05
C GLY A 374 -7.32 5.93 -5.23
N MET A 375 -6.46 5.26 -5.99
CA MET A 375 -5.12 5.73 -6.35
C MET A 375 -4.86 5.39 -7.82
N SER A 376 -4.21 6.28 -8.55
CA SER A 376 -3.88 6.09 -9.96
C SER A 376 -2.46 6.58 -10.26
N ALA A 377 -1.77 5.88 -11.15
CA ALA A 377 -0.50 6.29 -11.77
C ALA A 377 -0.65 6.51 -13.29
N ASP A 378 -1.88 6.46 -13.82
CA ASP A 378 -2.13 6.68 -15.24
C ASP A 378 -2.20 8.19 -15.53
N SER A 379 -1.05 8.77 -15.86
CA SER A 379 -0.93 10.17 -16.23
C SER A 379 -1.59 10.51 -17.57
N SER A 380 -1.79 9.53 -18.46
CA SER A 380 -2.31 9.76 -19.81
C SER A 380 -3.78 10.19 -19.81
N ALA A 381 -4.54 9.76 -18.79
CA ALA A 381 -5.94 10.11 -18.57
C ALA A 381 -6.14 11.08 -17.38
N GLY A 382 -5.07 11.73 -16.91
CA GLY A 382 -5.13 12.63 -15.77
C GLY A 382 -5.45 11.92 -14.45
N PHE A 383 -4.85 10.75 -14.22
CA PHE A 383 -4.98 9.95 -13.00
C PHE A 383 -6.44 9.61 -12.62
N PRO A 384 -7.20 8.97 -13.53
CA PRO A 384 -8.64 8.78 -13.34
C PRO A 384 -8.94 7.82 -12.18
N VAL A 385 -9.96 8.14 -11.38
CA VAL A 385 -10.53 7.23 -10.37
C VAL A 385 -12.06 7.35 -10.39
N PRO A 386 -12.82 6.25 -10.60
CA PRO A 386 -14.27 6.29 -10.56
C PRO A 386 -14.76 6.51 -9.12
N TRP A 387 -15.79 7.34 -8.97
CA TRP A 387 -16.40 7.62 -7.68
C TRP A 387 -17.92 7.69 -7.77
N GLN A 388 -18.58 7.02 -6.82
CA GLN A 388 -20.02 7.08 -6.64
C GLN A 388 -20.30 7.46 -5.18
N PRO A 389 -20.73 8.70 -4.89
CA PRO A 389 -21.15 9.05 -3.54
C PRO A 389 -22.36 8.19 -3.14
N GLY A 390 -22.25 7.49 -2.01
CA GLY A 390 -23.40 6.83 -1.38
C GLY A 390 -24.47 7.85 -0.93
N PRO A 391 -25.64 7.44 -0.42
CA PRO A 391 -26.68 8.37 -0.01
C PRO A 391 -26.18 9.38 1.05
N PRO A 392 -26.74 10.62 1.08
CA PRO A 392 -26.35 11.61 2.07
C PRO A 392 -26.69 11.11 3.49
N PRO A 393 -25.88 11.44 4.50
CA PRO A 393 -26.21 11.15 5.90
C PRO A 393 -27.45 11.95 6.31
N ASP A 394 -28.36 11.28 7.02
CA ASP A 394 -29.47 11.86 7.79
C ASP A 394 -30.45 12.77 7.02
N GLY A 395 -30.68 12.49 5.73
CA GLY A 395 -31.65 13.25 4.93
C GLY A 395 -31.25 14.70 4.68
N THR A 396 -29.99 15.07 4.94
CA THR A 396 -29.41 16.29 4.38
C THR A 396 -29.60 16.25 2.86
N GLY A 397 -30.16 17.33 2.31
CA GLY A 397 -30.62 17.33 0.92
C GLY A 397 -29.53 16.91 -0.08
N PRO A 398 -29.89 16.51 -1.31
CA PRO A 398 -28.96 16.05 -2.35
C PRO A 398 -27.90 17.08 -2.79
N GLN A 399 -27.85 18.26 -2.16
CA GLN A 399 -26.92 19.35 -2.45
C GLN A 399 -25.72 19.44 -1.50
N THR A 400 -25.64 18.63 -0.43
CA THR A 400 -24.49 18.70 0.49
C THR A 400 -23.21 18.27 -0.22
N ALA A 401 -22.27 19.21 -0.40
CA ALA A 401 -20.97 18.91 -1.00
C ALA A 401 -20.17 17.96 -0.11
N VAL A 402 -19.31 17.16 -0.72
CA VAL A 402 -18.38 16.25 -0.05
C VAL A 402 -17.00 16.88 -0.09
N GLU A 403 -16.38 17.04 1.08
CA GLU A 403 -14.97 17.40 1.16
C GLU A 403 -14.12 16.27 0.57
N MET A 404 -13.28 16.63 -0.39
CA MET A 404 -12.43 15.71 -1.13
C MET A 404 -11.04 16.30 -1.27
N VAL A 405 -10.03 15.45 -1.29
CA VAL A 405 -8.66 15.86 -1.60
C VAL A 405 -8.08 14.96 -2.68
N ALA A 406 -7.34 15.55 -3.61
CA ALA A 406 -6.36 14.86 -4.45
C ALA A 406 -4.96 15.14 -3.89
N VAL A 407 -4.09 14.13 -3.88
CA VAL A 407 -2.75 14.23 -3.27
C VAL A 407 -1.74 13.58 -4.19
N ALA A 408 -0.64 14.28 -4.45
CA ALA A 408 0.50 13.65 -5.08
C ALA A 408 1.17 12.70 -4.07
N CYS A 409 1.09 11.40 -4.32
CA CYS A 409 1.65 10.36 -3.47
C CYS A 409 3.01 9.90 -4.01
N PHE A 410 3.89 9.46 -3.12
CA PHE A 410 5.10 8.73 -3.48
C PHE A 410 4.86 7.22 -3.59
N GLY A 411 3.74 6.73 -3.06
CA GLY A 411 3.34 5.32 -3.00
C GLY A 411 2.39 5.09 -1.82
N GLY A 412 2.15 3.82 -1.48
CA GLY A 412 1.37 3.45 -0.30
C GLY A 412 2.02 3.96 0.99
N GLU A 413 1.22 4.63 1.84
CA GLU A 413 1.62 5.32 3.07
C GLU A 413 2.65 6.46 2.86
N GLY A 414 2.82 6.96 1.63
CA GLY A 414 3.79 8.01 1.29
C GLY A 414 3.16 9.31 0.77
N PRO A 415 2.38 10.07 1.56
CA PRO A 415 1.85 11.35 1.11
C PRO A 415 2.94 12.42 0.97
N SER A 416 2.89 13.22 -0.10
CA SER A 416 3.63 14.49 -0.17
C SER A 416 2.82 15.63 0.48
N SER A 417 3.39 16.84 0.53
CA SER A 417 2.65 18.05 0.91
C SER A 417 1.78 18.62 -0.21
N VAL A 418 1.94 18.16 -1.45
CA VAL A 418 1.22 18.68 -2.62
C VAL A 418 -0.17 18.03 -2.70
N ALA A 419 -1.19 18.81 -2.37
CA ALA A 419 -2.59 18.39 -2.36
C ALA A 419 -3.51 19.52 -2.84
N ASP A 420 -4.69 19.15 -3.36
CA ASP A 420 -5.76 20.07 -3.70
C ASP A 420 -7.07 19.59 -3.05
N GLN A 421 -7.61 20.41 -2.15
CA GLN A 421 -8.82 20.11 -1.38
C GLN A 421 -10.02 20.90 -1.89
N ARG A 422 -11.11 20.20 -2.18
CA ARG A 422 -12.29 20.74 -2.84
C ARG A 422 -13.58 20.28 -2.18
N LEU A 423 -14.60 21.12 -2.28
CA LEU A 423 -15.99 20.76 -2.02
C LEU A 423 -16.60 20.24 -3.32
N VAL A 424 -16.92 18.94 -3.36
CA VAL A 424 -17.48 18.27 -4.54
C VAL A 424 -19.00 18.14 -4.38
N PRO A 425 -19.81 18.86 -5.17
CA PRO A 425 -21.26 18.78 -5.10
C PRO A 425 -21.76 17.36 -5.43
N ARG A 426 -22.78 16.89 -4.72
CA ARG A 426 -23.44 15.62 -5.01
C ARG A 426 -24.33 15.66 -6.25
N ALA A 427 -24.82 16.85 -6.58
CA ALA A 427 -25.63 17.13 -7.75
C ALA A 427 -25.06 18.35 -8.49
N ALA A 428 -24.84 18.20 -9.80
CA ALA A 428 -24.36 19.20 -10.76
C ALA A 428 -22.84 19.44 -10.85
N THR A 429 -22.45 19.91 -12.05
CA THR A 429 -21.09 20.25 -12.50
C THR A 429 -20.88 21.77 -12.45
N GLY A 430 -19.67 22.17 -12.08
CA GLY A 430 -19.26 23.58 -12.00
C GLY A 430 -17.86 23.67 -11.37
N PRO A 431 -17.27 24.88 -11.30
CA PRO A 431 -15.99 25.08 -10.65
C PRO A 431 -16.04 24.62 -9.19
N LEU A 432 -15.09 23.77 -8.80
CA LEU A 432 -15.02 23.26 -7.44
C LEU A 432 -14.52 24.33 -6.47
N GLN A 433 -15.30 24.61 -5.43
CA GLN A 433 -14.88 25.49 -4.35
C GLN A 433 -13.76 24.82 -3.53
N VAL A 434 -12.86 25.62 -2.98
CA VAL A 434 -11.82 25.14 -2.06
C VAL A 434 -12.50 24.67 -0.77
N ALA A 435 -12.07 23.52 -0.25
CA ALA A 435 -12.44 23.10 1.10
C ALA A 435 -11.48 23.75 2.11
N GLU A 436 -12.02 24.52 3.05
CA GLU A 436 -11.23 25.15 4.10
C GLU A 436 -10.87 24.12 5.19
N LEU A 437 -9.70 23.50 5.06
CA LEU A 437 -9.17 22.51 6.00
C LEU A 437 -7.97 23.10 6.74
N ASP A 438 -7.93 22.92 8.07
CA ASP A 438 -6.70 23.20 8.82
C ASP A 438 -5.60 22.15 8.50
N GLU A 439 -4.35 22.44 8.86
CA GLU A 439 -3.22 21.56 8.53
C GLU A 439 -3.33 20.18 9.19
N THR A 440 -4.01 20.07 10.34
CA THR A 440 -4.19 18.78 11.02
C THR A 440 -5.17 17.90 10.26
N GLU A 441 -6.31 18.47 9.83
CA GLU A 441 -7.28 17.76 8.99
C GLU A 441 -6.70 17.44 7.61
N LEU A 442 -5.99 18.39 6.99
CA LEU A 442 -5.34 18.16 5.69
C LEU A 442 -4.29 17.05 5.78
N ALA A 443 -3.50 16.98 6.86
CA ALA A 443 -2.56 15.89 7.07
C ALA A 443 -3.26 14.52 7.18
N ARG A 444 -4.42 14.45 7.86
CA ARG A 444 -5.23 13.21 7.92
C ARG A 444 -5.80 12.84 6.57
N ALA A 445 -6.29 13.82 5.81
CA ALA A 445 -6.81 13.63 4.46
C ALA A 445 -5.71 13.10 3.53
N ARG A 446 -4.51 13.69 3.60
CA ARG A 446 -3.34 13.26 2.82
C ARG A 446 -2.93 11.83 3.13
N LYS A 447 -2.87 11.48 4.41
CA LYS A 447 -2.61 10.10 4.84
C LYS A 447 -3.68 9.14 4.31
N ALA A 448 -4.96 9.50 4.39
CA ALA A 448 -6.04 8.66 3.89
C ALA A 448 -5.98 8.48 2.36
N ALA A 449 -5.62 9.51 1.60
CA ALA A 449 -5.53 9.45 0.14
C ALA A 449 -4.38 8.54 -0.34
N CYS A 450 -3.24 8.57 0.35
CA CYS A 450 -2.04 7.82 -0.03
C CYS A 450 -1.88 6.48 0.68
N ARG A 451 -2.86 5.99 1.44
CA ARG A 451 -2.79 4.65 2.04
C ARG A 451 -2.75 3.55 0.95
N TYR A 452 -2.34 2.33 1.31
CA TYR A 452 -2.49 1.21 0.39
C TYR A 452 -3.98 0.97 0.05
N PRO A 453 -4.35 0.80 -1.24
CA PRO A 453 -5.72 0.54 -1.63
C PRO A 453 -6.26 -0.73 -0.95
N ASP A 454 -7.47 -0.63 -0.40
CA ASP A 454 -8.21 -1.81 0.02
C ASP A 454 -8.57 -2.61 -1.24
N THR A 455 -7.88 -3.73 -1.52
CA THR A 455 -8.15 -4.62 -2.68
C THR A 455 -9.57 -5.24 -2.68
N ALA A 456 -10.42 -4.85 -1.72
CA ALA A 456 -11.81 -5.26 -1.56
C ALA A 456 -12.84 -4.37 -2.31
N ARG A 457 -12.41 -3.46 -3.19
CA ARG A 457 -13.29 -2.64 -4.04
C ARG A 457 -12.86 -2.69 -5.51
N GLY A 458 -13.01 -3.88 -6.11
CA GLY A 458 -13.06 -4.07 -7.55
C GLY A 458 -14.41 -4.67 -7.91
#